data_AF-A0A8X6LUF7-F1
#
_entry.id   AF-A0A8X6LUF7-F1
#
_cell.length_a   1.000
_cell.length_b   1.000
_cell.length_c   1.000
_cell.angle_alpha   90.00
_cell.angle_beta   90.00
_cell.angle_gamma   90.00
#
_symmetry.space_group_name_H-M   'P 1'
#
loop_
_entity.id
_entity.type
_entity.pdbx_description
1 polymer ?
#
loop_
_entity_poly.entity_id
_entity_poly.type
_entity_poly.pdbx_seq_one_letter_code
_entity_poly.pdbx_strand_id
1 'polypeptide(L)'
;MDISTNQGVVALHIVTALHIVIASLQSRLLDHLSPEERLYLLEDVFKKTRWIHVQRFCLSRMSADHWEVLLKRYPLKFLRTCLFWPWQRFFLDSINKVWDRLPKENFTCLLHIIICQKVLERLEDFDYVNLLREFWYRSPEHLKQYVERTDIFKIMMKIIKNGFRTHPENVPGNFFLHDSKFFNNADICDRIIRTIVKVQ
;
A
#
# COMPACT_ATOMS: atom_id res chain seq x y z
N MET A 1 -24.09 -0.02 28.68
CA MET A 1 -22.94 -0.81 29.15
C MET A 1 -22.42 -1.54 27.93
N ASP A 2 -21.37 -0.99 27.31
CA ASP A 2 -20.94 -1.29 25.93
C ASP A 2 -20.15 -2.59 25.82
N ILE A 3 -20.69 -3.55 25.07
CA ILE A 3 -20.07 -4.85 24.77
C ILE A 3 -19.26 -4.78 23.44
N SER A 4 -19.49 -3.76 22.58
CA SER A 4 -18.87 -3.68 21.25
C SER A 4 -17.40 -3.25 21.28
N THR A 5 -16.97 -2.48 22.28
CA THR A 5 -15.59 -1.97 22.39
C THR A 5 -14.57 -3.07 22.73
N ASN A 6 -15.03 -4.17 23.34
CA ASN A 6 -14.15 -5.23 23.83
C ASN A 6 -13.74 -6.22 22.72
N GLN A 7 -14.59 -6.42 21.71
CA GLN A 7 -14.30 -7.37 20.61
C GLN A 7 -13.23 -6.85 19.65
N GLY A 8 -13.19 -5.53 19.39
CA GLY A 8 -12.17 -4.93 18.52
C GLY A 8 -10.75 -5.00 19.09
N VAL A 9 -10.62 -4.83 20.40
CA VAL A 9 -9.33 -4.90 21.12
C VAL A 9 -8.79 -6.33 21.12
N VAL A 10 -9.66 -7.32 21.33
CA VAL A 10 -9.28 -8.75 21.30
C VAL A 10 -8.83 -9.18 19.90
N ALA A 11 -9.53 -8.76 18.86
CA ALA A 11 -9.14 -9.05 17.48
C ALA A 11 -7.78 -8.43 17.11
N LEU A 12 -7.52 -7.18 17.53
CA LEU A 12 -6.23 -6.51 17.30
C LEU A 12 -5.07 -7.21 18.00
N HIS A 13 -5.27 -7.68 19.24
CA HIS A 13 -4.25 -8.41 19.99
C HIS A 13 -3.95 -9.80 19.39
N ILE A 14 -4.98 -10.53 18.93
CA ILE A 14 -4.80 -11.84 18.29
C ILE A 14 -4.01 -11.68 16.98
N VAL A 15 -4.38 -10.70 16.15
CA VAL A 15 -3.68 -10.42 14.89
C VAL A 15 -2.23 -10.02 15.15
N THR A 16 -1.98 -9.18 16.15
CA THR A 16 -0.62 -8.76 16.52
C THR A 16 0.21 -9.94 17.04
N ALA A 17 -0.35 -10.79 17.91
CA ALA A 17 0.30 -12.00 18.41
C ALA A 17 0.62 -12.98 17.28
N LEU A 18 -0.29 -13.16 16.32
CA LEU A 18 -0.08 -14.03 15.15
C LEU A 18 1.07 -13.49 14.28
N HIS A 19 1.13 -12.18 14.03
CA HIS A 19 2.24 -11.56 13.31
C HIS A 19 3.58 -11.73 14.03
N ILE A 20 3.61 -11.62 15.36
CA ILE A 20 4.81 -11.82 16.17
C ILE A 20 5.27 -13.28 16.09
N VAL A 21 4.35 -14.24 16.20
CA VAL A 21 4.68 -15.68 16.11
C VAL A 21 5.18 -16.03 14.70
N ILE A 22 4.52 -15.55 13.65
CA ILE A 22 4.94 -15.78 12.26
C ILE A 22 6.31 -15.15 12.01
N ALA A 23 6.52 -13.89 12.42
CA ALA A 23 7.81 -13.22 12.26
C ALA A 23 8.93 -13.88 13.07
N SER A 24 8.64 -14.41 14.26
CA SER A 24 9.60 -15.11 15.11
C SER A 24 9.98 -16.48 14.54
N LEU A 25 9.01 -17.24 14.05
CA LEU A 25 9.24 -18.52 13.37
C LEU A 25 10.02 -18.32 12.07
N GLN A 26 9.69 -17.26 11.32
CA GLN A 26 10.44 -16.87 10.12
C GLN A 26 11.86 -16.44 10.47
N SER A 27 12.08 -15.61 11.49
CA SER A 27 13.43 -15.18 11.88
C SER A 27 14.33 -16.35 12.24
N ARG A 28 13.84 -17.30 13.05
CA ARG A 28 14.63 -18.48 13.45
C ARG A 28 14.98 -19.37 12.25
N LEU A 29 14.08 -19.49 11.27
CA LEU A 29 14.38 -20.21 10.04
C LEU A 29 15.47 -19.52 9.21
N LEU A 30 15.45 -18.18 9.15
CA LEU A 30 16.45 -17.41 8.39
C LEU A 30 17.84 -17.43 9.01
N ASP A 31 17.95 -17.66 10.33
CA ASP A 31 19.23 -17.66 11.05
C ASP A 31 20.08 -18.91 10.75
N HIS A 32 19.48 -19.95 10.16
CA HIS A 32 20.18 -21.17 9.75
C HIS A 32 20.61 -21.18 8.27
N LEU A 33 20.28 -20.12 7.51
CA LEU A 33 20.59 -20.00 6.09
C LEU A 33 21.88 -19.19 5.89
N SER A 34 22.62 -19.51 4.82
CA SER A 34 23.67 -18.60 4.34
C SER A 34 23.08 -17.24 3.93
N PRO A 35 23.87 -16.15 3.90
CA PRO A 35 23.41 -14.85 3.45
C PRO A 35 22.73 -14.88 2.06
N GLU A 36 23.25 -15.69 1.15
CA GLU A 36 22.77 -15.86 -0.23
C GLU A 36 21.43 -16.60 -0.28
N GLU A 37 21.30 -17.71 0.44
CA GLU A 37 20.05 -18.48 0.53
C GLU A 37 18.95 -17.66 1.20
N ARG A 38 19.30 -16.93 2.27
CA ARG A 38 18.39 -16.03 2.98
C ARG A 38 17.85 -14.97 2.03
N LEU A 39 18.72 -14.36 1.25
CA LEU A 39 18.32 -13.34 0.28
C LEU A 39 17.40 -13.92 -0.79
N TYR A 40 17.77 -15.05 -1.38
CA TYR A 40 16.97 -15.72 -2.39
C TYR A 40 15.56 -16.03 -1.87
N LEU A 41 15.46 -16.58 -0.65
CA LEU A 41 14.18 -16.87 -0.02
C LEU A 41 13.37 -15.59 0.24
N LEU A 42 14.00 -14.55 0.77
CA LEU A 42 13.31 -13.27 1.04
C LEU A 42 12.80 -12.61 -0.24
N GLU A 43 13.58 -12.65 -1.33
CA GLU A 43 13.13 -12.16 -2.64
C GLU A 43 11.97 -13.00 -3.18
N ASP A 44 12.06 -14.33 -3.09
CA ASP A 44 11.00 -15.24 -3.56
C ASP A 44 9.70 -15.04 -2.78
N VAL A 45 9.78 -14.92 -1.45
CA VAL A 45 8.64 -14.63 -0.58
C VAL A 45 8.06 -13.26 -0.91
N PHE A 46 8.88 -12.22 -1.03
CA PHE A 46 8.43 -10.88 -1.41
C PHE A 46 7.70 -10.89 -2.76
N LYS A 47 8.27 -11.57 -3.75
CA LYS A 47 7.72 -11.74 -5.10
C LYS A 47 6.38 -12.48 -5.09
N LYS A 48 6.23 -13.55 -4.31
CA LYS A 48 5.03 -14.40 -4.33
C LYS A 48 3.92 -13.91 -3.40
N THR A 49 4.28 -13.33 -2.26
CA THR A 49 3.28 -12.93 -1.26
C THR A 49 2.46 -11.73 -1.73
N ARG A 50 1.16 -11.75 -1.40
CA ARG A 50 0.24 -10.61 -1.57
C ARG A 50 0.10 -9.78 -0.30
N TRP A 51 0.52 -10.33 0.84
CA TRP A 51 0.31 -9.78 2.17
C TRP A 51 1.33 -8.69 2.48
N ILE A 52 0.83 -7.48 2.75
CA ILE A 52 1.69 -6.30 2.89
C ILE A 52 2.64 -6.38 4.09
N HIS A 53 2.22 -6.99 5.19
CA HIS A 53 3.07 -7.17 6.37
C HIS A 53 4.22 -8.14 6.10
N VAL A 54 4.01 -9.19 5.30
CA VAL A 54 5.09 -10.11 4.89
C VAL A 54 6.08 -9.39 3.97
N GLN A 55 5.58 -8.56 3.04
CA GLN A 55 6.44 -7.73 2.18
C GLN A 55 7.31 -6.79 3.02
N ARG A 56 6.73 -6.11 4.01
CA ARG A 56 7.45 -5.23 4.95
C ARG A 56 8.50 -5.97 5.76
N PHE A 57 8.15 -7.16 6.26
CA PHE A 57 9.10 -8.02 6.97
C PHE A 57 10.27 -8.42 6.07
N CYS A 58 10.00 -8.77 4.81
CA CYS A 58 11.08 -9.11 3.88
C CYS A 58 12.02 -7.91 3.66
N LEU A 59 11.46 -6.71 3.42
CA LEU A 59 12.28 -5.51 3.25
C LEU A 59 13.10 -5.18 4.50
N SER A 60 12.56 -5.35 5.71
CA SER A 60 13.31 -5.06 6.95
C SER A 60 14.48 -6.01 7.20
N ARG A 61 14.53 -7.16 6.51
CA ARG A 61 15.62 -8.15 6.60
C ARG A 61 16.63 -8.05 5.46
N MET A 62 16.41 -7.15 4.49
CA MET A 62 17.28 -6.93 3.35
C MET A 62 18.14 -5.66 3.53
N SER A 63 19.33 -5.65 2.92
CA SER A 63 20.16 -4.43 2.84
C SER A 63 19.65 -3.47 1.75
N ALA A 64 20.13 -2.23 1.78
CA ALA A 64 19.78 -1.21 0.79
C ALA A 64 20.11 -1.64 -0.65
N ASP A 65 21.23 -2.32 -0.88
CA ASP A 65 21.62 -2.82 -2.21
C ASP A 65 20.57 -3.79 -2.78
N HIS A 66 19.99 -4.62 -1.91
CA HIS A 66 18.94 -5.55 -2.31
C HIS A 66 17.61 -4.86 -2.56
N TRP A 67 17.33 -3.76 -1.85
CA TRP A 67 16.15 -2.94 -2.15
C TRP A 67 16.22 -2.35 -3.55
N GLU A 68 17.41 -1.91 -4.00
CA GLU A 68 17.62 -1.44 -5.37
C GLU A 68 17.31 -2.53 -6.41
N VAL A 69 17.71 -3.77 -6.14
CA VAL A 69 17.39 -4.92 -7.00
C VAL A 69 15.88 -5.16 -7.06
N LEU A 70 15.21 -5.18 -5.91
CA LEU A 70 13.76 -5.37 -5.84
C LEU A 70 12.99 -4.23 -6.49
N LEU A 71 13.40 -2.99 -6.28
CA LEU A 71 12.80 -1.81 -6.89
C LEU A 71 12.89 -1.88 -8.41
N LYS A 72 14.04 -2.33 -8.96
CA LYS A 72 14.22 -2.51 -10.40
C LYS A 72 13.38 -3.67 -10.96
N ARG A 73 13.28 -4.80 -10.25
CA ARG A 73 12.56 -6.00 -10.73
C ARG A 73 11.05 -5.93 -10.52
N TYR A 74 10.61 -5.33 -9.42
CA TYR A 74 9.22 -5.34 -8.96
C TYR A 74 8.76 -3.94 -8.47
N PRO A 75 8.86 -2.90 -9.32
CA PRO A 75 8.69 -1.51 -8.89
C PRO A 75 7.35 -1.25 -8.21
N LEU A 76 6.23 -1.66 -8.82
CA LEU A 76 4.90 -1.46 -8.23
C LEU A 76 4.79 -2.10 -6.85
N LYS A 77 5.26 -3.33 -6.69
CA LYS A 77 5.15 -4.04 -5.42
C LYS A 77 5.99 -3.36 -4.34
N PHE A 78 7.23 -3.01 -4.66
CA PHE A 78 8.14 -2.30 -3.77
C PHE A 78 7.56 -0.95 -3.34
N LEU A 79 7.15 -0.12 -4.30
CA LEU A 79 6.57 1.20 -4.05
C LEU A 79 5.28 1.11 -3.24
N ARG A 80 4.41 0.14 -3.54
CA ARG A 80 3.23 -0.13 -2.72
C ARG A 80 3.61 -0.50 -1.29
N THR A 81 4.66 -1.29 -1.07
CA THR A 81 5.16 -1.59 0.28
C THR A 81 5.66 -0.33 1.00
N CYS A 82 6.30 0.59 0.28
CA CYS A 82 6.74 1.86 0.85
C CYS A 82 5.57 2.74 1.33
N LEU A 83 4.36 2.63 0.77
CA LEU A 83 3.19 3.41 1.22
C LEU A 83 2.64 3.02 2.60
N PHE A 84 3.27 2.10 3.32
CA PHE A 84 2.87 1.65 4.64
C PHE A 84 3.96 1.95 5.67
N TRP A 85 3.53 2.25 6.90
CA TRP A 85 4.43 2.51 8.02
C TRP A 85 5.49 1.42 8.18
N PRO A 86 6.75 1.72 8.49
CA PRO A 86 7.38 3.03 8.64
C PRO A 86 8.05 3.54 7.33
N TRP A 87 7.69 2.98 6.18
CA TRP A 87 8.47 3.11 4.96
C TRP A 87 8.07 4.29 4.06
N GLN A 88 7.06 5.08 4.44
CA GLN A 88 6.48 6.14 3.59
C GLN A 88 7.51 7.17 3.15
N ARG A 89 8.45 7.51 4.04
CA ARG A 89 9.54 8.45 3.74
C ARG A 89 10.41 8.03 2.55
N PHE A 90 10.50 6.73 2.26
CA PHE A 90 11.30 6.22 1.14
C PHE A 90 10.53 6.21 -0.18
N PHE A 91 9.21 6.41 -0.17
CA PHE A 91 8.37 6.29 -1.36
C PHE A 91 8.80 7.24 -2.47
N LEU A 92 8.93 8.54 -2.15
CA LEU A 92 9.28 9.58 -3.13
C LEU A 92 10.71 9.39 -3.66
N ASP A 93 11.65 8.99 -2.83
CA ASP A 93 13.03 8.73 -3.27
C ASP A 93 13.12 7.48 -4.15
N SER A 94 12.32 6.46 -3.84
CA SER A 94 12.30 5.20 -4.59
C SER A 94 11.66 5.40 -5.97
N ILE A 95 10.54 6.11 -6.06
CA ILE A 95 9.86 6.34 -7.36
C ILE A 95 10.76 7.14 -8.32
N ASN A 96 11.54 8.11 -7.81
CA ASN A 96 12.45 8.92 -8.64
C ASN A 96 13.50 8.07 -9.38
N LYS A 97 13.80 6.87 -8.88
CA LYS A 97 14.77 5.95 -9.51
C LYS A 97 14.16 5.08 -10.62
N VAL A 98 12.83 5.05 -10.75
CA VAL A 98 12.14 4.09 -11.63
C VAL A 98 11.08 4.71 -12.54
N TRP A 99 10.97 6.04 -12.62
CA TRP A 99 10.02 6.73 -13.49
C TRP A 99 10.01 6.18 -14.92
N ASP A 100 11.19 6.06 -15.54
CA ASP A 100 11.34 5.64 -16.94
C ASP A 100 10.93 4.17 -17.19
N ARG A 101 10.78 3.38 -16.13
CA ARG A 101 10.47 1.95 -16.20
C ARG A 101 9.10 1.63 -15.63
N LEU A 102 8.39 2.62 -15.09
CA LEU A 102 7.10 2.42 -14.45
C LEU A 102 6.00 2.43 -15.54
N PRO A 103 5.30 1.30 -15.76
CA PRO A 103 4.18 1.26 -16.67
C PRO A 103 3.07 2.23 -16.24
N LYS A 104 2.35 2.78 -17.21
CA LYS A 104 1.23 3.71 -17.00
C LYS A 104 0.16 3.13 -16.07
N GLU A 105 -0.11 1.84 -16.18
CA GLU A 105 -1.07 1.11 -15.35
C GLU A 105 -0.62 1.03 -13.89
N ASN A 106 0.69 0.83 -13.67
CA ASN A 106 1.26 0.78 -12.33
C ASN A 106 1.26 2.18 -11.69
N PHE A 107 1.50 3.23 -12.47
CA PHE A 107 1.37 4.61 -12.02
C PHE A 107 -0.06 4.91 -11.54
N THR A 108 -1.06 4.61 -12.36
CA THR A 108 -2.48 4.75 -12.00
C THR A 108 -2.83 3.92 -10.75
N CYS A 109 -2.31 2.69 -10.65
CA CYS A 109 -2.52 1.84 -9.47
C CYS A 109 -1.99 2.50 -8.18
N LEU A 110 -0.79 3.11 -8.22
CA LEU A 110 -0.23 3.82 -7.08
C LEU A 110 -1.10 5.02 -6.67
N LEU A 111 -1.59 5.80 -7.64
CA LEU A 111 -2.52 6.90 -7.37
C LEU A 111 -3.79 6.40 -6.66
N HIS A 112 -4.40 5.33 -7.16
CA HIS A 112 -5.57 4.75 -6.49
C HIS A 112 -5.26 4.27 -5.08
N ILE A 113 -4.11 3.64 -4.83
CA ILE A 113 -3.74 3.19 -3.49
C ILE A 113 -3.60 4.39 -2.55
N ILE A 114 -2.90 5.45 -2.97
CA ILE A 114 -2.72 6.65 -2.16
C ILE A 114 -4.07 7.33 -1.90
N ILE A 115 -4.87 7.55 -2.95
CA ILE A 115 -6.13 8.28 -2.85
C ILE A 115 -7.17 7.47 -2.08
N CYS A 116 -7.46 6.25 -2.53
CA CYS A 116 -8.56 5.46 -1.97
C CYS A 116 -8.22 4.87 -0.61
N GLN A 117 -7.00 4.34 -0.41
CA GLN A 117 -6.69 3.56 0.80
C GLN A 117 -5.99 4.37 1.88
N LYS A 118 -5.38 5.52 1.55
CA LYS A 118 -4.60 6.30 2.52
C LYS A 118 -5.28 7.62 2.83
N VAL A 119 -5.53 8.38 1.78
CA VAL A 119 -6.14 9.70 1.83
C VAL A 119 -7.60 9.52 2.25
N LEU A 120 -8.49 8.93 1.44
CA LEU A 120 -9.93 8.90 1.73
C LEU A 120 -10.31 8.14 3.01
N GLU A 121 -9.52 7.12 3.38
CA GLU A 121 -9.63 6.42 4.68
C GLU A 121 -9.12 7.23 5.88
N ARG A 122 -8.60 8.45 5.64
CA ARG A 122 -8.11 9.39 6.67
C ARG A 122 -7.05 8.77 7.58
N LEU A 123 -6.10 8.05 7.01
CA LEU A 123 -5.00 7.51 7.81
C LEU A 123 -4.09 8.64 8.30
N GLU A 124 -3.95 8.74 9.62
CA GLU A 124 -3.19 9.79 10.30
C GLU A 124 -1.73 9.39 10.61
N ASP A 125 -1.29 8.21 10.17
CA ASP A 125 0.07 7.71 10.42
C ASP A 125 1.15 8.38 9.54
N PHE A 126 0.74 9.17 8.53
CA PHE A 126 1.61 9.93 7.64
C PHE A 126 0.82 11.03 6.91
N ASP A 127 1.49 12.10 6.45
CA ASP A 127 0.86 13.14 5.61
C ASP A 127 0.72 12.66 4.15
N TYR A 128 -0.30 11.85 3.90
CA TYR A 128 -0.55 11.29 2.56
C TYR A 128 -1.06 12.33 1.56
N VAL A 129 -1.65 13.44 1.99
CA VAL A 129 -2.04 14.53 1.07
C VAL A 129 -0.81 15.20 0.51
N ASN A 130 0.16 15.51 1.36
CA ASN A 130 1.42 16.07 0.89
C ASN A 130 2.22 15.06 0.07
N LEU A 131 2.23 13.78 0.46
CA LEU A 131 2.81 12.71 -0.37
C LEU A 131 2.16 12.66 -1.76
N LEU A 132 0.83 12.69 -1.84
CA LEU A 132 0.10 12.69 -3.10
C LEU A 132 0.43 13.91 -3.96
N ARG A 133 0.50 15.10 -3.34
CA ARG A 133 0.86 16.35 -4.03
C ARG A 133 2.26 16.27 -4.61
N GLU A 134 3.24 15.86 -3.81
CA GLU A 134 4.64 15.72 -4.24
C GLU A 134 4.81 14.64 -5.31
N PHE A 135 4.15 13.49 -5.12
CA PHE A 135 4.15 12.41 -6.10
C PHE A 135 3.61 12.89 -7.44
N TRP A 136 2.45 13.56 -7.44
CA TRP A 136 1.87 14.14 -8.66
C TRP A 136 2.79 15.20 -9.27
N TYR A 137 3.31 16.14 -8.48
CA TYR A 137 4.17 17.20 -8.96
C TYR A 137 5.40 16.65 -9.69
N ARG A 138 6.08 15.66 -9.09
CA ARG A 138 7.30 15.02 -9.63
C ARG A 138 7.03 14.02 -10.75
N SER A 139 5.77 13.68 -11.03
CA SER A 139 5.43 12.71 -12.05
C SER A 139 5.80 13.22 -13.46
N PRO A 140 6.41 12.37 -14.31
CA PRO A 140 6.63 12.66 -15.73
C PRO A 140 5.35 13.05 -16.47
N GLU A 141 5.47 13.99 -17.40
CA GLU A 141 4.34 14.55 -18.13
C GLU A 141 3.53 13.51 -18.91
N HIS A 142 4.21 12.54 -19.54
CA HIS A 142 3.55 11.47 -20.28
C HIS A 142 2.69 10.55 -19.40
N LEU A 143 2.99 10.43 -18.10
CA LEU A 143 2.17 9.71 -17.13
C LEU A 143 1.00 10.56 -16.65
N LYS A 144 1.22 11.86 -16.44
CA LYS A 144 0.14 12.81 -16.09
C LYS A 144 -0.94 12.83 -17.17
N GLN A 145 -0.55 13.03 -18.42
CA GLN A 145 -1.44 13.03 -19.59
C GLN A 145 -2.26 11.74 -19.73
N TYR A 146 -1.67 10.60 -19.35
CA TYR A 146 -2.38 9.33 -19.36
C TYR A 146 -3.54 9.31 -18.36
N VAL A 147 -3.34 9.91 -17.17
CA VAL A 147 -4.32 9.90 -16.08
C VAL A 147 -5.34 11.04 -16.20
N GLU A 148 -5.03 12.14 -16.88
CA GLU A 148 -5.93 13.30 -17.02
C GLU A 148 -7.35 12.98 -17.52
N ARG A 149 -7.50 11.90 -18.28
CA ARG A 149 -8.79 11.46 -18.86
C ARG A 149 -9.60 10.55 -17.92
N THR A 150 -9.08 10.25 -16.75
CA THR A 150 -9.68 9.30 -15.80
C THR A 150 -10.41 10.03 -14.67
N ASP A 151 -11.33 9.35 -13.99
CA ASP A 151 -12.03 9.93 -12.84
C ASP A 151 -11.11 10.11 -11.61
N ILE A 152 -10.07 9.27 -11.48
CA ILE A 152 -9.07 9.42 -10.40
C ILE A 152 -8.37 10.79 -10.48
N PHE A 153 -8.14 11.32 -11.69
CA PHE A 153 -7.56 12.65 -11.86
C PHE A 153 -8.44 13.75 -11.27
N LYS A 154 -9.75 13.73 -11.55
CA LYS A 154 -10.69 14.74 -11.03
C LYS A 154 -10.70 14.76 -9.51
N ILE A 155 -10.71 13.58 -8.89
CA ILE A 155 -10.69 13.41 -7.43
C ILE A 155 -9.37 13.91 -6.86
N MET A 156 -8.25 13.45 -7.42
CA MET A 156 -6.91 13.87 -7.02
C MET A 156 -6.76 15.39 -7.06
N MET A 157 -7.16 16.03 -8.16
CA MET A 157 -7.07 17.49 -8.30
C MET A 157 -7.96 18.22 -7.30
N LYS A 158 -9.13 17.67 -6.95
CA LYS A 158 -10.00 18.21 -5.90
C LYS A 158 -9.32 18.16 -4.53
N ILE A 159 -8.68 17.03 -4.19
CA ILE A 159 -7.93 16.83 -2.95
C ILE A 159 -6.73 17.79 -2.88
N ILE A 160 -5.94 17.88 -3.95
CA ILE A 160 -4.74 18.73 -4.00
C ILE A 160 -5.12 20.22 -3.88
N LYS A 161 -6.17 20.67 -4.56
CA LYS A 161 -6.59 22.09 -4.57
C LYS A 161 -7.25 22.54 -3.26
N ASN A 162 -8.16 21.74 -2.72
CA ASN A 162 -9.00 22.16 -1.60
C ASN A 162 -8.48 21.67 -0.23
N GLY A 163 -7.42 20.86 -0.24
CA GLY A 163 -7.03 20.05 0.92
C GLY A 163 -8.13 19.05 1.29
N PHE A 164 -7.98 18.39 2.44
CA PHE A 164 -8.92 17.36 2.93
C PHE A 164 -10.31 17.90 3.35
N ARG A 165 -10.70 19.09 2.92
CA ARG A 165 -12.02 19.66 3.22
C ARG A 165 -13.15 19.04 2.40
N THR A 166 -12.85 18.09 1.52
CA THR A 166 -13.86 17.37 0.75
C THR A 166 -14.52 16.30 1.61
N HIS A 167 -15.77 16.52 1.99
CA HIS A 167 -16.58 15.53 2.68
C HIS A 167 -16.72 14.26 1.80
N PRO A 168 -16.57 13.03 2.35
CA PRO A 168 -16.53 11.77 1.58
C PRO A 168 -17.76 11.54 0.70
N GLU A 169 -18.91 12.03 1.15
CA GLU A 169 -20.19 12.05 0.45
C GLU A 169 -20.19 12.82 -0.89
N ASN A 170 -19.11 13.57 -1.18
CA ASN A 170 -18.91 14.22 -2.47
C ASN A 170 -18.03 13.40 -3.44
N VAL A 171 -17.68 12.17 -3.10
CA VAL A 171 -17.03 11.21 -4.01
C VAL A 171 -18.12 10.28 -4.56
N PRO A 172 -18.30 10.19 -5.89
CA PRO A 172 -19.32 9.31 -6.47
C PRO A 172 -19.16 7.87 -5.98
N GLY A 173 -20.20 7.28 -5.36
CA GLY A 173 -20.13 5.95 -4.75
C GLY A 173 -19.83 4.79 -5.72
N ASN A 174 -20.06 5.01 -7.02
CA ASN A 174 -19.69 4.11 -8.11
C ASN A 174 -18.19 4.08 -8.42
N PHE A 175 -17.39 5.00 -7.85
CA PHE A 175 -15.94 5.04 -8.03
C PHE A 175 -15.22 3.84 -7.43
N PHE A 176 -15.76 3.29 -6.33
CA PHE A 176 -15.17 2.14 -5.64
C PHE A 176 -15.44 0.80 -6.34
N LEU A 177 -16.33 0.76 -7.34
CA LEU A 177 -16.89 -0.49 -7.87
C LEU A 177 -16.41 -0.86 -9.29
N HIS A 178 -15.92 0.11 -10.09
CA HIS A 178 -15.67 -0.14 -11.52
C HIS A 178 -14.26 -0.64 -11.89
N ASP A 179 -13.27 -0.49 -11.00
CA ASP A 179 -11.89 -0.92 -11.24
C ASP A 179 -11.51 -2.21 -10.48
N SER A 180 -12.47 -3.13 -10.34
CA SER A 180 -12.27 -4.45 -9.72
C SER A 180 -11.18 -5.30 -10.40
N LYS A 181 -10.80 -4.97 -11.64
CA LYS A 181 -9.68 -5.62 -12.35
C LYS A 181 -8.32 -5.34 -11.72
N PHE A 182 -8.15 -4.23 -10.98
CA PHE A 182 -6.88 -3.88 -10.33
C PHE A 182 -6.80 -4.35 -8.86
N PHE A 183 -7.93 -4.69 -8.24
CA PHE A 183 -8.04 -4.90 -6.81
C PHE A 183 -8.56 -6.28 -6.42
N ASN A 184 -7.76 -7.33 -6.63
CA ASN A 184 -7.97 -8.63 -5.97
C ASN A 184 -7.80 -8.57 -4.42
N ASN A 185 -7.43 -7.41 -3.84
CA ASN A 185 -7.33 -7.19 -2.40
C ASN A 185 -8.49 -6.35 -1.81
N ALA A 186 -9.21 -5.55 -2.62
CA ALA A 186 -10.37 -4.83 -2.11
C ALA A 186 -11.48 -5.83 -1.76
N ASP A 187 -11.69 -6.87 -2.58
CA ASP A 187 -12.71 -7.88 -2.33
C ASP A 187 -12.58 -8.64 -1.01
N ILE A 188 -11.37 -8.79 -0.45
CA ILE A 188 -11.20 -9.51 0.83
C ILE A 188 -11.48 -8.59 2.02
N CYS A 189 -10.95 -7.36 2.01
CA CYS A 189 -11.27 -6.38 3.05
C CYS A 189 -12.74 -5.99 3.00
N ASP A 190 -13.31 -5.83 1.81
CA ASP A 190 -14.71 -5.48 1.61
C ASP A 190 -15.65 -6.66 1.90
N ARG A 191 -15.26 -7.92 1.65
CA ARG A 191 -16.02 -9.10 2.16
C ARG A 191 -15.95 -9.20 3.67
N ILE A 192 -14.80 -8.98 4.31
CA ILE A 192 -14.67 -9.05 5.77
C ILE A 192 -15.51 -7.94 6.43
N ILE A 193 -15.47 -6.72 5.91
CA ILE A 193 -16.29 -5.61 6.40
C ILE A 193 -17.79 -5.89 6.20
N ARG A 194 -18.21 -6.38 5.02
CA ARG A 194 -19.61 -6.76 4.76
C ARG A 194 -20.10 -7.94 5.62
N THR A 195 -19.22 -8.87 5.98
CA THR A 195 -19.56 -9.99 6.89
C THR A 195 -19.70 -9.51 8.33
N ILE A 196 -18.89 -8.55 8.77
CA ILE A 196 -18.99 -7.97 10.12
C ILE A 196 -20.24 -7.09 10.26
N VAL A 197 -20.61 -6.33 9.21
CA VAL A 197 -21.79 -5.44 9.22
C VAL A 197 -23.13 -6.19 9.06
N LYS A 198 -23.13 -7.42 8.54
CA LYS A 198 -24.36 -8.25 8.41
C LYS A 198 -24.70 -9.09 9.64
N VAL A 199 -23.90 -9.02 10.71
CA VAL A 199 -24.09 -9.79 11.96
C VAL A 199 -24.54 -8.88 13.13
N GLN A 200 -24.96 -7.65 12.84
CA GLN A 200 -25.69 -6.77 13.75
C GLN A 200 -27.09 -6.50 13.20
#